data_AF-A0A925X594-F1
#
_entry.id   AF-A0A925X594-F1
#
_cell.length_a   1.000
_cell.length_b   1.000
_cell.length_c   1.000
_cell.angle_alpha   90.00
_cell.angle_beta   90.00
_cell.angle_gamma   90.00
#
_symmetry.space_group_name_H-M   'P 1'
#
loop_
_entity.id
_entity.type
_entity.pdbx_description
1 polymer ?
#
loop_
_entity_poly.entity_id
_entity_poly.type
_entity_poly.pdbx_seq_one_letter_code
_entity_poly.pdbx_strand_id
1 'polypeptide(L)' 'MKALIVDKFQSSGINDLKSIGVEVTYNPDVSADTLPELVAKEDPDVLIVRSTKVLPPVFEKA' A
#
# COMPACT_ATOMS: atom_id res chain seq x y z
N MET A 1 5.46 -5.53 10.70
CA MET A 1 5.65 -4.44 9.71
C MET A 1 4.68 -4.71 8.58
N LYS A 2 3.85 -3.74 8.25
CA LYS A 2 2.78 -3.85 7.25
C LYS A 2 3.12 -3.06 6.00
N ALA A 3 2.94 -3.66 4.84
CA ALA A 3 3.12 -3.02 3.56
C ALA A 3 1.81 -3.04 2.77
N LEU A 4 1.37 -1.88 2.30
CA LEU A 4 0.21 -1.73 1.44
C LEU A 4 0.66 -1.45 0.00
N ILE A 5 0.23 -2.30 -0.93
CA ILE A 5 0.52 -2.16 -2.37
C ILE A 5 -0.77 -1.75 -3.07
N VAL A 6 -0.77 -0.58 -3.70
CA VAL A 6 -1.97 0.00 -4.34
C VAL A 6 -1.86 0.15 -5.86
N ASP A 7 -0.96 -0.63 -6.45
CA ASP A 7 -0.75 -0.67 -7.90
C ASP A 7 -0.42 -2.10 -8.32
N LYS A 8 -0.43 -2.36 -9.62
CA LYS A 8 -0.06 -3.67 -10.15
C LYS A 8 1.40 -3.95 -9.80
N PHE A 9 1.59 -5.00 -9.00
CA PHE A 9 2.90 -5.44 -8.54
C PHE A 9 3.11 -6.91 -8.88
N GLN A 10 4.37 -7.29 -9.06
CA GLN A 10 4.70 -8.66 -9.46
C GLN A 10 4.51 -9.61 -8.26
N SER A 11 3.91 -10.77 -8.50
CA SER A 11 3.65 -11.77 -7.46
C SER A 11 4.91 -12.23 -6.74
N SER A 12 6.05 -12.27 -7.46
CA SER A 12 7.36 -12.58 -6.85
C SER A 12 7.70 -11.61 -5.72
N GLY A 13 7.62 -10.30 -5.97
CA GLY A 13 7.96 -9.30 -4.97
C GLY A 13 7.03 -9.33 -3.75
N ILE A 14 5.75 -9.67 -3.94
CA ILE A 14 4.81 -9.90 -2.81
C ILE A 14 5.28 -11.10 -1.98
N ASN A 15 5.68 -12.18 -2.65
CA ASN A 15 6.13 -13.40 -1.97
C ASN A 15 7.46 -13.18 -1.24
N ASP A 16 8.40 -12.46 -1.84
CA ASP A 16 9.67 -12.07 -1.21
C ASP A 16 9.42 -11.22 0.05
N LEU A 17 8.52 -10.22 -0.04
CA LEU A 17 8.12 -9.40 1.11
C LEU A 17 7.43 -10.22 2.21
N LYS A 18 6.54 -11.14 1.85
CA LYS A 18 5.94 -12.05 2.84
C LYS A 18 6.96 -13.00 3.46
N SER A 19 7.94 -13.45 2.68
CA SER A 19 9.00 -14.36 3.15
C SER A 19 9.95 -13.71 4.17
N ILE A 20 10.12 -12.38 4.12
CA ILE A 20 10.88 -11.64 5.13
C ILE A 20 10.05 -11.29 6.38
N GLY A 21 8.79 -11.74 6.45
CA GLY A 21 7.90 -11.51 7.59
C GLY A 21 7.16 -10.17 7.54
N VAL A 22 7.06 -9.53 6.37
CA VAL A 22 6.24 -8.33 6.17
C VAL A 22 4.81 -8.76 5.83
N GLU A 23 3.83 -8.18 6.53
CA GLU A 23 2.42 -8.38 6.22
C GLU A 23 2.06 -7.51 5.01
N VAL A 24 1.90 -8.14 3.85
CA VAL A 24 1.62 -7.44 2.60
C VAL A 24 0.13 -7.50 2.26
N THR A 25 -0.50 -6.33 2.22
CA THR A 25 -1.84 -6.12 1.65
C THR A 25 -1.70 -5.67 0.20
N TYR A 26 -2.40 -6.35 -0.72
CA TYR A 26 -2.35 -6.08 -2.16
C TYR A 26 -3.71 -5.65 -2.70
N ASN A 27 -3.85 -4.35 -2.99
CA ASN A 27 -5.08 -3.72 -3.45
C ASN A 27 -4.81 -2.85 -4.71
N PRO A 28 -4.59 -3.46 -5.90
CA PRO A 28 -4.19 -2.75 -7.12
C PRO A 28 -5.28 -1.87 -7.75
N ASP A 29 -6.53 -1.98 -7.29
CA ASP A 29 -7.70 -1.26 -7.83
C ASP A 29 -8.02 0.04 -7.06
N VAL A 30 -7.09 0.48 -6.21
CA VAL A 30 -7.25 1.68 -5.38
C VAL A 30 -6.97 2.94 -6.20
N SER A 31 -7.91 3.87 -6.13
CA SER A 31 -7.78 5.18 -6.76
C SER A 31 -7.14 6.18 -5.79
N ALA A 32 -6.54 7.24 -6.33
CA ALA A 32 -5.91 8.30 -5.52
C ALA A 32 -6.85 8.93 -4.48
N ASP A 33 -8.16 8.96 -4.77
CA ASP A 33 -9.20 9.51 -3.91
C ASP A 33 -9.53 8.59 -2.72
N THR A 34 -9.50 7.27 -2.92
CA THR A 34 -9.83 6.25 -1.89
C THR A 34 -8.60 5.74 -1.14
N LEU A 35 -7.41 6.04 -1.64
CA LEU A 35 -6.13 5.74 -1.01
C LEU A 35 -6.01 6.20 0.46
N PRO A 36 -6.34 7.45 0.83
CA PRO A 36 -6.21 7.91 2.22
C PRO A 36 -7.12 7.17 3.20
N GLU A 37 -8.33 6.79 2.77
CA GLU A 37 -9.23 5.98 3.61
C GLU A 37 -8.68 4.56 3.82
N LEU A 38 -8.11 3.97 2.78
CA LEU A 38 -7.52 2.63 2.88
C LEU A 38 -6.28 2.62 3.76
N VAL A 39 -5.40 3.62 3.61
CA VAL A 39 -4.22 3.78 4.47
C VAL A 39 -4.63 3.97 5.92
N ALA A 40 -5.63 4.80 6.21
CA ALA A 40 -6.15 4.99 7.58
C ALA A 40 -6.81 3.72 8.17
N LYS A 41 -7.37 2.85 7.32
CA LYS A 41 -8.01 1.60 7.76
C LYS A 41 -6.99 0.49 8.02
N GLU A 42 -6.02 0.34 7.13
CA GLU A 42 -5.01 -0.73 7.18
C GLU A 42 -3.85 -0.38 8.12
N ASP A 43 -3.62 0.91 8.33
CA ASP A 43 -2.50 1.50 9.08
C ASP A 43 -1.15 0.86 8.69
N PRO A 44 -0.75 0.95 7.40
CA PRO A 44 0.47 0.32 6.92
C PRO A 44 1.72 1.14 7.29
N ASP A 45 2.80 0.47 7.68
CA ASP A 45 4.12 1.10 7.87
C ASP A 45 4.74 1.56 6.53
N VAL A 46 4.42 0.86 5.43
CA VAL A 46 5.01 1.07 4.11
C VAL A 46 3.92 1.14 3.04
N LEU A 47 3.97 2.16 2.19
CA LEU A 47 3.09 2.30 1.02
C LEU A 47 3.89 2.13 -0.28
N ILE A 48 3.46 1.18 -1.12
CA ILE A 48 4.10 0.86 -2.41
C ILE A 48 3.14 1.25 -3.54
N VAL A 49 3.60 2.17 -4.38
CA VAL A 49 2.88 2.74 -5.53
C VAL A 49 3.74 2.67 -6.78
N ARG A 50 3.11 2.65 -7.96
CA ARG A 50 3.83 2.75 -9.26
C ARG A 50 3.38 3.99 -10.02
N SER A 51 2.09 4.08 -10.31
CA SER A 51 1.47 5.15 -11.09
C SER A 51 0.34 5.85 -10.32
N THR A 52 -0.19 5.22 -9.26
CA THR A 52 -1.19 5.82 -8.36
C THR A 52 -0.64 7.10 -7.72
N LYS A 53 -1.39 8.21 -7.86
CA LYS A 53 -1.02 9.50 -7.28
C LYS A 53 -1.25 9.48 -5.77
N VAL A 54 -0.19 9.76 -5.01
CA VAL A 54 -0.29 9.88 -3.56
C VAL A 54 -0.60 11.32 -3.21
N LEU A 55 -1.80 11.57 -2.68
CA LEU A 55 -2.25 12.90 -2.28
C LEU A 55 -1.79 13.23 -0.85
N PRO A 56 -1.60 14.52 -0.51
CA PRO A 56 -1.27 14.97 0.85
C PRO A 56 -2.07 14.31 1.99
N PRO A 57 -3.41 14.13 1.90
CA PRO A 57 -4.20 13.51 2.98
C PRO A 57 -3.78 12.07 3.33
N VAL A 58 -3.00 11.40 2.48
CA VAL A 58 -2.44 10.06 2.77
C VAL A 58 -1.38 10.12 3.88
N PHE A 59 -0.64 11.23 3.97
CA PHE A 59 0.44 11.41 4.94
C PHE A 59 0.05 12.28 6.14
N GLU A 60 -0.97 13.12 5.99
CA GLU A 60 -1.32 14.15 6.98
C GLU A 60 -2.18 13.62 8.14
N LYS A 61 -2.68 12.39 8.07
CA LYS A 61 -3.33 11.72 9.20
C LYS A 61 -2.29 10.94 10.01
N ALA A 62 -1.56 11.65 10.87
CA ALA A 62 -0.79 11.11 11.98
C ALA A 62 -1.57 11.25 13.29
#